data_AF-A0A518DQJ5-F1
#
_entry.id   AF-A0A518DQJ5-F1
#
_cell.length_a   1.000
_cell.length_b   1.000
_cell.length_c   1.000
_cell.angle_alpha   90.00
_cell.angle_beta   90.00
_cell.angle_gamma   90.00
#
_symmetry.space_group_name_H-M   'P 1'
#
loop_
_entity.id
_entity.type
_entity.pdbx_description
1 polymer ?
#
loop_
_entity_poly.entity_id
_entity_poly.type
_entity_poly.pdbx_seq_one_letter_code
_entity_poly.pdbx_strand_id
1 'polypeptide(L)' 'MEPKTVRKLEKELEKAIAEVVIVHNKKWKYPLLPSQHTLQMMAKAATAVYEAAVENHNRPDE' A
#
# COMPACT_ATOMS: atom_id res chain seq x y z
N MET A 1 0.63 -15.37 0.47
CA MET A 1 1.57 -15.11 1.60
C MET A 1 0.96 -15.54 2.93
N GLU A 2 1.74 -15.70 4.01
CA GLU A 2 1.18 -15.95 5.35
C GLU A 2 0.40 -14.73 5.88
N PRO A 3 -0.77 -14.90 6.53
CA PRO A 3 -1.59 -13.77 7.01
C PRO A 3 -0.87 -12.79 7.95
N LYS A 4 0.10 -13.26 8.73
CA LYS A 4 0.93 -12.40 9.61
C LYS A 4 1.85 -11.48 8.80
N THR A 5 2.42 -12.00 7.71
CA THR A 5 3.28 -11.25 6.78
C THR A 5 2.47 -10.21 6.04
N VAL A 6 1.27 -10.56 5.56
CA VAL A 6 0.34 -9.63 4.91
C VAL A 6 0.00 -8.45 5.82
N ARG A 7 -0.39 -8.72 7.08
CA ARG A 7 -0.69 -7.65 8.05
C ARG A 7 0.51 -6.75 8.35
N LYS A 8 1.73 -7.29 8.33
CA LYS A 8 2.94 -6.49 8.53
C LYS A 8 3.18 -5.59 7.32
N LEU A 9 3.05 -6.15 6.12
CA LEU A 9 3.21 -5.43 4.85
C LEU A 9 2.16 -4.32 4.70
N GLU A 10 0.90 -4.57 5.05
CA GLU A 10 -0.17 -3.56 5.08
C GLU A 10 0.21 -2.37 5.98
N LYS A 11 0.75 -2.62 7.19
CA LYS A 11 1.16 -1.55 8.11
C LYS A 11 2.35 -0.75 7.57
N GLU A 12 3.32 -1.42 6.97
CA GLU A 12 4.49 -0.77 6.38
C GLU A 12 4.08 0.10 5.18
N LEU A 13 3.17 -0.41 4.35
CA LEU A 13 2.60 0.33 3.21
C LEU A 13 1.72 1.49 3.66
N GLU A 14 0.89 1.34 4.69
CA GLU A 14 0.09 2.44 5.25
C GLU A 14 0.99 3.59 5.70
N LYS A 15 2.09 3.28 6.41
CA LYS A 15 3.07 4.27 6.85
C LYS A 15 3.78 4.94 5.66
N ALA A 16 4.22 4.15 4.68
CA ALA A 16 4.90 4.68 3.49
C ALA A 16 3.99 5.58 2.64
N ILE A 17 2.73 5.18 2.46
CA ILE A 17 1.74 5.98 1.73
C ILE A 17 1.46 7.28 2.49
N ALA A 18 1.28 7.23 3.81
CA ALA A 18 1.09 8.43 4.61
C ALA A 18 2.29 9.39 4.49
N GLU A 19 3.51 8.86 4.51
CA GLU A 19 4.73 9.65 4.36
C GLU A 19 4.83 10.34 2.99
N VAL A 20 4.48 9.64 1.90
CA VAL A 20 4.51 10.22 0.56
C VAL A 20 3.38 11.24 0.36
N VAL A 21 2.17 10.90 0.79
CA VAL A 21 0.95 11.66 0.52
C VAL A 21 0.83 12.88 1.43
N ILE A 22 1.20 12.76 2.70
CA ILE A 22 1.03 13.82 3.71
C ILE A 22 2.33 14.58 3.94
N VAL A 23 3.46 13.88 4.14
CA VAL A 23 4.71 14.52 4.59
C VAL A 23 5.52 15.08 3.43
N HIS A 24 5.69 14.31 2.37
CA HIS A 24 6.53 14.69 1.24
C HIS A 24 5.80 15.53 0.20
N ASN A 25 4.46 15.52 0.20
CA ASN A 25 3.69 16.31 -0.74
C ASN A 25 3.47 17.75 -0.25
N LYS A 26 4.56 18.51 -0.12
CA LYS A 26 4.55 19.95 0.25
C LYS A 26 3.77 20.82 -0.74
N LYS A 27 3.41 20.28 -1.92
CA LYS A 27 2.62 20.94 -2.97
C LYS A 27 1.26 20.27 -3.14
N TRP A 28 0.72 19.64 -2.09
CA TRP A 28 -0.61 19.03 -2.13
C TRP A 28 -1.64 20.06 -2.62
N LYS A 29 -2.12 19.88 -3.84
CA LYS A 29 -3.03 20.82 -4.52
C LYS A 29 -4.49 20.58 -4.16
N TYR A 30 -4.78 19.54 -3.37
CA TYR A 30 -6.14 19.17 -3.02
C TYR A 30 -6.52 19.76 -1.67
N PRO A 31 -7.78 20.19 -1.51
CA PRO A 31 -8.21 20.88 -0.29
C PRO A 31 -8.29 19.95 0.93
N LEU A 32 -8.25 18.63 0.73
CA LEU A 32 -8.43 17.63 1.78
C LEU A 32 -7.32 16.58 1.74
N LEU A 33 -6.92 16.14 2.92
CA LEU A 33 -6.05 14.98 3.10
C LEU A 33 -6.91 13.71 3.18
N PRO A 34 -6.39 12.54 2.77
CA PRO A 34 -7.07 11.28 2.96
C PRO A 34 -7.28 11.00 4.45
N SER A 35 -8.42 10.39 4.78
CA SER A 35 -8.66 9.89 6.13
C SER A 35 -7.76 8.69 6.44
N GLN A 36 -7.59 8.36 7.73
CA GLN A 36 -6.88 7.14 8.13
C GLN A 36 -7.49 5.88 7.49
N HIS A 37 -8.81 5.79 7.43
CA HIS A 37 -9.50 4.68 6.77
C HIS A 37 -9.16 4.59 5.28
N THR A 38 -9.06 5.74 4.61
CA THR A 38 -8.63 5.79 3.20
C THR A 38 -7.20 5.30 3.04
N LEU A 39 -6.27 5.71 3.90
CA LEU A 39 -4.88 5.22 3.86
C LEU A 39 -4.79 3.71 4.07
N GLN A 40 -5.57 3.15 4.99
CA GLN A 40 -5.67 1.70 5.20
C GLN A 40 -6.17 0.97 3.96
N MET A 41 -7.19 1.49 3.28
CA MET A 41 -7.71 0.91 2.05
C MET A 41 -6.66 0.95 0.92
N MET A 42 -5.91 2.04 0.81
CA MET A 42 -4.80 2.14 -0.15
C MET A 42 -3.70 1.12 0.15
N ALA A 43 -3.33 0.94 1.42
CA ALA A 43 -2.33 -0.03 1.83
C ALA A 43 -2.75 -1.48 1.52
N LYS A 44 -4.01 -1.82 1.74
CA LYS A 44 -4.59 -3.13 1.36
C LYS A 44 -4.56 -3.35 -0.15
N ALA A 45 -4.97 -2.34 -0.92
CA ALA A 45 -4.92 -2.42 -2.38
C ALA A 45 -3.49 -2.61 -2.90
N ALA A 46 -2.53 -1.85 -2.36
CA ALA A 46 -1.11 -2.00 -2.69
C ALA A 46 -0.57 -3.39 -2.31
N THR A 47 -0.99 -3.91 -1.15
CA THR A 47 -0.64 -5.27 -0.71
C THR A 47 -1.16 -6.32 -1.69
N ALA A 48 -2.43 -6.23 -2.11
CA ALA A 48 -3.01 -7.17 -3.07
C ALA A 48 -2.30 -7.14 -4.43
N VAL A 49 -1.88 -5.96 -4.91
CA VAL A 49 -1.08 -5.83 -6.14
C VAL A 49 0.28 -6.52 -5.97
N TYR A 50 0.94 -6.33 -4.83
CA TYR A 50 2.22 -6.99 -4.55
C TYR A 50 2.07 -8.52 -4.48
N GLU A 51 1.04 -9.02 -3.80
CA GLU A 51 0.74 -10.45 -3.75
C GLU A 51 0.53 -11.03 -5.15
N ALA A 52 -0.29 -10.37 -5.98
CA ALA A 52 -0.51 -10.78 -7.36
C ALA A 52 0.78 -10.75 -8.19
N ALA A 53 1.65 -9.76 -7.99
CA ALA A 53 2.94 -9.68 -8.67
C ALA A 53 3.88 -10.82 -8.25
N VAL A 54 3.93 -11.17 -6.96
CA VAL A 54 4.71 -12.29 -6.44
C VAL A 54 4.16 -13.63 -6.97
N GLU A 55 2.84 -13.80 -7.02
CA GLU A 55 2.20 -14.98 -7.60
C GLU A 55 2.55 -15.12 -9.08
N ASN A 56 2.48 -14.04 -9.85
CA ASN A 56 2.85 -14.04 -11.27
C ASN A 56 4.34 -14.30 -11.49
N HIS A 57 5.21 -13.77 -10.64
CA HIS A 57 6.66 -14.01 -10.75
C HIS A 57 7.04 -15.47 -10.46
N ASN A 58 6.31 -16.13 -9.56
CA ASN A 58 6.56 -17.53 -9.21
C ASN A 58 5.88 -18.52 -10.16
N ARG A 59 5.07 -18.05 -11.11
CA ARG A 59 4.62 -18.86 -12.23
C ARG A 59 5.79 -18.95 -13.20
N PRO A 60 6.38 -20.14 -13.44
CA PRO A 60 7.28 -20.30 -14.57
C PRO A 60 6.46 -19.98 -15.82
N ASP A 61 7.03 -19.18 -16.72
CA ASP A 61 6.43 -18.83 -18.00
C ASP A 61 5.77 -20.08 -18.63
N GLU A 62 4.47 -20.03 -18.91
CA GLU A 62 3.80 -21.00 -19.81
C GLU A 62 4.33 -20.85 -21.23
#